data_AF-A0A822BXR2-F1
#
_entry.id   AF-A0A822BXR2-F1
#
_cell.length_a   1.000
_cell.length_b   1.000
_cell.length_c   1.000
_cell.angle_alpha   90.00
_cell.angle_beta   90.00
_cell.angle_gamma   90.00
#
_symmetry.space_group_name_H-M   'P 1'
#
loop_
_entity.id
_entity.type
_entity.pdbx_description
1 polymer ?
#
loop_
_entity_poly.entity_id
_entity_poly.type
_entity_poly.pdbx_seq_one_letter_code
_entity_poly.pdbx_strand_id
1 'polypeptide(L)'
;QTTILLCNFETFCNDFTIDRNWGLTDGLHPESINHDHTLNTSAGHYLFYTPQKLPPFFDIKAEIKTKDWLQSSTDRAVCFRMWYYSPQFALPFTIQIVQGDDEQLTRIIASIPGKDPTINDWTLVNIILPSEKIKIAIRLNTSTVPLTFDDLSVDYCDGPRPSAPITLYACDFESSCREDFFSLPNYPYQWLIMNASDAVKIESQAPSVDFTFGNQSGHYAFVPNSNITKVANVGYLALQTSFNITENDTFCLNFQYYSYGCY
;
A
#
# COMPACT_ATOMS: atom_id res chain seq x y z
N GLN A 1 8.81 -0.29 -2.00
CA GLN A 1 8.36 0.16 -3.34
C GLN A 1 7.91 1.61 -3.18
N THR A 2 8.26 2.49 -4.12
CA THR A 2 8.23 3.95 -3.97
C THR A 2 6.85 4.55 -4.21
N THR A 3 6.43 5.45 -3.32
CA THR A 3 5.30 6.39 -3.49
C THR A 3 5.34 7.02 -4.90
N ILE A 4 4.17 7.24 -5.53
CA ILE A 4 4.12 7.77 -6.91
C ILE A 4 4.68 9.20 -6.94
N LEU A 5 4.23 10.04 -6.02
CA LEU A 5 4.81 11.35 -5.73
C LEU A 5 4.88 11.55 -4.21
N LEU A 6 5.98 12.11 -3.71
CA LEU A 6 6.14 12.40 -2.30
C LEU A 6 6.92 13.70 -2.09
N CYS A 7 6.38 14.55 -1.23
CA CYS A 7 7.04 15.75 -0.76
C CYS A 7 6.65 16.00 0.69
N ASN A 8 7.56 15.64 1.58
CA ASN A 8 7.50 15.85 3.02
C ASN A 8 8.41 17.00 3.48
N PHE A 9 8.98 17.76 2.52
CA PHE A 9 9.79 18.97 2.75
C PHE A 9 11.09 18.84 3.55
N GLU A 10 11.38 17.69 4.16
CA GLU A 10 12.67 17.40 4.80
C GLU A 10 13.84 17.30 3.81
N THR A 11 13.50 17.11 2.55
CA THR A 11 14.45 17.07 1.43
C THR A 11 13.86 17.79 0.22
N PHE A 12 14.65 17.91 -0.84
CA PHE A 12 14.22 18.63 -2.04
C PHE A 12 13.04 17.93 -2.72
N CYS A 13 11.91 18.65 -2.80
CA CYS A 13 10.70 18.14 -3.45
C CYS A 13 10.77 18.28 -4.98
N ASN A 14 11.03 17.15 -5.65
CA ASN A 14 11.11 17.12 -7.10
C ASN A 14 9.76 17.01 -7.80
N ASP A 15 8.72 16.53 -7.12
CA ASP A 15 7.45 16.18 -7.74
C ASP A 15 6.48 17.37 -7.89
N PHE A 16 6.69 18.43 -7.11
CA PHE A 16 5.79 19.58 -7.04
C PHE A 16 6.51 20.88 -7.41
N THR A 17 5.80 21.77 -8.09
CA THR A 17 6.15 23.18 -8.23
C THR A 17 5.37 23.96 -7.19
N ILE A 18 6.08 24.67 -6.34
CA ILE A 18 5.53 25.52 -5.28
C ILE A 18 5.83 26.95 -5.70
N ASP A 19 4.80 27.80 -5.75
CA ASP A 19 5.00 29.19 -6.10
C ASP A 19 5.68 29.99 -4.98
N ARG A 20 6.09 31.22 -5.31
CA ARG A 20 6.79 32.13 -4.38
C ARG A 20 5.92 32.69 -3.25
N ASN A 21 4.62 32.42 -3.25
CA ASN A 21 3.71 32.89 -2.23
C ASN A 21 3.69 31.97 -1.01
N TRP A 22 4.27 30.77 -1.14
CA TRP A 22 4.53 29.86 -0.04
C TRP A 22 5.94 30.08 0.53
N GLY A 23 6.03 30.09 1.86
CA GLY A 23 7.28 29.96 2.60
C GLY A 23 7.50 28.51 3.01
N LEU A 24 8.76 28.13 3.16
CA LEU A 24 9.18 26.87 3.80
C LEU A 24 9.70 27.23 5.19
N THR A 25 9.27 26.53 6.23
CA THR A 25 9.82 26.76 7.58
C THR A 25 11.30 26.42 7.64
N ASP A 26 12.01 26.96 8.63
CA ASP A 26 13.44 26.72 8.85
C ASP A 26 13.72 25.67 9.94
N GLY A 27 12.67 25.03 10.47
CA GLY A 27 12.76 24.07 11.59
C GLY A 27 13.18 24.69 12.94
N LEU A 28 13.28 26.02 13.04
CA LEU A 28 13.76 26.71 14.25
C LEU A 28 12.74 27.74 14.77
N HIS A 29 11.98 28.34 13.87
CA HIS A 29 10.97 29.35 14.17
C HIS A 29 9.61 28.90 13.62
N PRO A 30 8.83 28.13 14.40
CA PRO A 30 7.53 27.67 13.95
C PRO A 30 6.58 28.85 13.76
N GLU A 31 5.91 28.89 12.60
CA GLU A 31 4.98 29.97 12.26
C GLU A 31 3.59 29.74 12.86
N SER A 32 2.95 28.61 12.55
CA SER A 32 1.56 28.33 12.97
C SER A 32 1.41 27.12 13.89
N ILE A 33 2.25 26.09 13.70
CA ILE A 33 2.29 24.89 14.54
C ILE A 33 3.74 24.58 14.90
N ASN A 34 3.98 24.14 16.14
CA ASN A 34 5.33 24.00 16.71
C ASN A 34 6.04 22.69 16.35
N HIS A 35 5.44 21.87 15.50
CA HIS A 35 6.00 20.62 15.03
C HIS A 35 5.54 20.34 13.60
N ASP A 36 6.49 19.88 12.81
CA ASP A 36 6.27 19.25 11.51
C ASP A 36 5.49 17.94 11.64
N HIS A 37 4.69 17.56 10.64
CA HIS A 37 3.88 16.35 10.68
C HIS A 37 4.74 15.10 10.45
N THR A 38 5.69 15.14 9.52
CA THR A 38 6.50 13.99 9.12
C THR A 38 7.34 13.42 10.26
N LEU A 39 8.07 14.27 10.97
CA LEU A 39 9.01 13.93 12.03
C LEU A 39 8.39 14.12 13.42
N ASN A 40 7.27 14.85 13.52
CA ASN A 40 6.66 15.26 14.79
C ASN A 40 7.65 16.00 15.70
N THR A 41 8.46 16.90 15.11
CA THR A 41 9.43 17.72 15.83
C THR A 41 9.42 19.15 15.32
N SER A 42 9.90 20.09 16.14
CA SER A 42 10.06 21.47 15.69
C SER A 42 11.12 21.64 14.59
N ALA A 43 12.06 20.69 14.48
CA ALA A 43 13.17 20.71 13.55
C ALA A 43 12.80 20.28 12.11
N GLY A 44 11.61 19.70 11.93
CA GLY A 44 11.09 19.38 10.61
C GLY A 44 10.57 20.61 9.87
N HIS A 45 10.29 20.43 8.59
CA HIS A 45 10.01 21.48 7.64
C HIS A 45 8.64 21.29 7.01
N TYR A 46 7.88 22.37 6.90
CA TYR A 46 6.57 22.35 6.24
C TYR A 46 6.34 23.66 5.49
N LEU A 47 5.37 23.67 4.58
CA LEU A 47 4.99 24.89 3.87
C LEU A 47 4.04 25.73 4.71
N PHE A 48 4.23 27.05 4.67
CA PHE A 48 3.30 28.01 5.24
C PHE A 48 2.94 29.09 4.23
N TYR A 49 1.70 29.55 4.29
CA TYR A 49 1.20 30.69 3.55
C TYR A 49 0.78 31.77 4.54
N THR A 50 1.35 32.95 4.38
CA THR A 50 0.96 34.14 5.15
C THR A 50 0.21 35.11 4.24
N PRO A 51 -1.05 35.46 4.55
CA PRO A 51 -1.82 36.40 3.76
C PRO A 51 -1.12 37.75 3.60
N GLN A 52 -0.91 38.17 2.36
CA GLN A 52 -0.37 39.50 2.10
C GLN A 52 -1.46 40.56 2.31
N LYS A 53 -1.16 41.60 3.11
CA LYS A 53 -2.04 42.78 3.29
C LYS A 53 -1.94 43.71 2.07
N LEU A 54 -2.35 43.22 0.89
CA LEU A 54 -2.36 44.01 -0.34
C LEU A 54 -3.78 44.40 -0.75
N PRO A 55 -3.96 45.51 -1.49
CA PRO A 55 -5.26 45.93 -1.99
C PRO A 55 -5.91 44.83 -2.86
N PRO A 56 -7.25 44.68 -2.82
CA PRO A 56 -7.99 43.57 -3.46
C PRO A 56 -7.91 43.51 -5.01
N PHE A 57 -7.12 44.40 -5.64
CA PHE A 57 -6.92 44.43 -7.09
C PHE A 57 -5.83 43.46 -7.59
N PHE A 58 -5.06 42.85 -6.68
CA PHE A 58 -4.10 41.80 -7.04
C PHE A 58 -4.70 40.43 -6.75
N ASP A 59 -5.03 39.68 -7.80
CA ASP A 59 -5.42 38.27 -7.73
C ASP A 59 -4.18 37.43 -7.39
N ILE A 60 -3.75 37.47 -6.12
CA ILE A 60 -2.63 36.67 -5.61
C ILE A 60 -3.16 35.28 -5.32
N LYS A 61 -2.99 34.40 -6.30
CA LYS A 61 -3.25 32.97 -6.15
C LYS A 61 -1.97 32.32 -5.67
N ALA A 62 -2.01 31.77 -4.46
CA ALA A 62 -0.99 30.83 -4.01
C ALA A 62 -1.32 29.46 -4.60
N GLU A 63 -0.39 28.90 -5.36
CA GLU A 63 -0.54 27.65 -6.10
C GLU A 63 0.59 26.66 -5.79
N ILE A 64 0.19 25.41 -5.58
CA ILE A 64 1.09 24.24 -5.61
C ILE A 64 0.57 23.32 -6.69
N LYS A 65 1.45 22.85 -7.59
CA LYS A 65 1.07 21.95 -8.68
C LYS A 65 2.04 20.80 -8.87
N THR A 66 1.57 19.67 -9.36
CA THR A 66 2.47 18.60 -9.81
C THR A 66 3.28 19.08 -11.03
N LYS A 67 4.56 18.70 -11.10
CA LYS A 67 5.41 19.05 -12.27
C LYS A 67 4.93 18.33 -13.51
N ASP A 68 4.81 17.01 -13.38
CA ASP A 68 4.44 16.12 -14.46
C ASP A 68 2.95 15.77 -14.44
N TRP A 69 2.47 15.29 -15.59
CA TRP A 69 1.15 14.71 -15.72
C TRP A 69 1.10 13.35 -15.02
N LEU A 70 0.08 13.15 -14.21
CA LEU A 70 -0.24 11.89 -13.58
C LEU A 70 -1.19 11.11 -14.47
N GLN A 71 -0.88 9.84 -14.70
CA GLN A 71 -1.80 8.88 -15.31
C GLN A 71 -2.22 7.88 -14.22
N SER A 72 -3.46 8.00 -13.75
CA SER A 72 -3.99 7.00 -12.81
C SER A 72 -4.21 5.67 -13.53
N SER A 73 -3.91 4.57 -12.83
CA SER A 73 -4.23 3.21 -13.29
C SER A 73 -5.74 3.00 -13.30
N THR A 74 -6.25 2.26 -14.29
CA THR A 74 -7.65 1.79 -14.31
C THR A 74 -7.91 0.66 -13.31
N ASP A 75 -6.84 0.02 -12.82
CA ASP A 75 -6.93 -1.24 -12.08
C ASP A 75 -6.86 -1.01 -10.56
N ARG A 76 -6.43 0.19 -10.13
CA ARG A 76 -6.27 0.53 -8.72
C ARG A 76 -6.53 2.02 -8.49
N ALA A 77 -7.32 2.32 -7.46
CA ALA A 77 -7.61 3.70 -7.08
C ALA A 77 -6.35 4.41 -6.57
N VAL A 78 -6.11 5.61 -7.08
CA VAL A 78 -5.03 6.49 -6.63
C VAL A 78 -5.62 7.62 -5.79
N CYS A 79 -4.96 7.95 -4.70
CA CYS A 79 -5.37 8.98 -3.76
C CYS A 79 -4.32 10.08 -3.68
N PHE A 80 -4.78 11.33 -3.72
CA PHE A 80 -4.00 12.48 -3.27
C PHE A 80 -4.23 12.66 -1.78
N ARG A 81 -3.13 12.83 -1.04
CA ARG A 81 -3.14 13.07 0.41
C ARG A 81 -2.23 14.23 0.75
N MET A 82 -2.63 14.96 1.77
CA MET A 82 -1.80 15.97 2.40
C MET A 82 -2.32 16.24 3.81
N TRP A 83 -1.45 16.80 4.64
CA TRP A 83 -1.83 17.29 5.95
C TRP A 83 -1.87 18.81 5.93
N TYR A 84 -2.84 19.39 6.63
CA TYR A 84 -2.91 20.83 6.79
C TYR A 84 -3.22 21.23 8.22
N TYR A 85 -2.76 22.42 8.59
CA TYR A 85 -3.15 23.08 9.83
C TYR A 85 -3.53 24.54 9.57
N SER A 86 -4.45 25.04 10.38
CA SER A 86 -4.83 26.45 10.46
C SER A 86 -5.05 26.84 11.91
N PRO A 87 -4.48 27.97 12.38
CA PRO A 87 -4.67 28.45 13.74
C PRO A 87 -6.05 29.10 13.96
N GLN A 88 -6.72 29.55 12.89
CA GLN A 88 -8.05 30.16 12.95
C GLN A 88 -9.07 29.29 12.22
N PHE A 89 -10.36 29.60 12.39
CA PHE A 89 -11.42 29.03 11.57
C PHE A 89 -11.14 29.38 10.11
N ALA A 90 -10.48 28.46 9.39
CA ALA A 90 -10.07 28.68 8.02
C ALA A 90 -11.31 28.77 7.14
N LEU A 91 -11.35 29.78 6.28
CA LEU A 91 -12.22 29.76 5.10
C LEU A 91 -11.75 28.64 4.16
N PRO A 92 -12.65 28.12 3.31
CA PRO A 92 -12.33 26.97 2.49
C PRO A 92 -11.21 27.24 1.48
N PHE A 93 -10.28 26.30 1.34
CA PHE A 93 -9.42 26.21 0.15
C PHE A 93 -9.92 25.11 -0.79
N THR A 94 -9.58 25.23 -2.06
CA THR A 94 -10.01 24.26 -3.07
C THR A 94 -8.83 23.49 -3.63
N ILE A 95 -9.04 22.19 -3.82
CA ILE A 95 -8.14 21.35 -4.60
C ILE A 95 -8.79 21.15 -5.96
N GLN A 96 -8.04 21.54 -6.99
CA GLN A 96 -8.43 21.45 -8.38
C GLN A 96 -7.58 20.40 -9.08
N ILE A 97 -8.15 19.79 -10.11
CA ILE A 97 -7.40 19.03 -11.09
C ILE A 97 -7.48 19.74 -12.43
N VAL A 98 -6.39 19.70 -13.16
CA VAL A 98 -6.32 20.01 -14.57
C VAL A 98 -6.41 18.68 -15.32
N GLN A 99 -7.29 18.58 -16.31
CA GLN A 99 -7.53 17.36 -17.10
C GLN A 99 -7.04 17.53 -18.54
N GLY A 100 -6.57 16.44 -19.15
CA GLY A 100 -6.21 16.40 -20.58
C GLY A 100 -4.72 16.56 -20.85
N ASP A 101 -4.36 17.28 -21.91
CA ASP A 101 -2.96 17.54 -22.30
C ASP A 101 -2.56 19.02 -22.21
N ASP A 102 -3.51 19.91 -21.90
CA ASP A 102 -3.31 21.36 -21.77
C ASP A 102 -3.94 21.89 -20.46
N GLU A 103 -3.38 22.96 -19.88
CA GLU A 103 -3.74 23.49 -18.56
C GLU A 103 -5.07 24.27 -18.51
N GLN A 104 -5.92 24.13 -19.54
CA GLN A 104 -7.14 24.94 -19.71
C GLN A 104 -8.40 24.35 -19.07
N LEU A 105 -8.47 23.04 -18.90
CA LEU A 105 -9.64 22.38 -18.33
C LEU A 105 -9.41 22.09 -16.85
N THR A 106 -9.95 22.96 -15.99
CA THR A 106 -9.87 22.81 -14.53
C THR A 106 -11.20 22.35 -13.93
N ARG A 107 -11.14 21.35 -13.05
CA ARG A 107 -12.28 20.88 -12.24
C ARG A 107 -11.94 20.94 -10.76
N ILE A 108 -12.85 21.46 -9.94
CA ILE A 108 -12.73 21.37 -8.47
C ILE A 108 -13.11 19.94 -8.06
N ILE A 109 -12.21 19.26 -7.36
CA ILE A 109 -12.43 17.89 -6.85
C ILE A 109 -12.69 17.86 -5.36
N ALA A 110 -12.20 18.85 -4.62
CA ALA A 110 -12.52 19.04 -3.22
C ALA A 110 -12.57 20.51 -2.86
N SER A 111 -13.55 20.86 -2.03
CA SER A 111 -13.60 22.12 -1.31
C SER A 111 -13.46 21.76 0.17
N ILE A 112 -12.38 22.19 0.79
CA ILE A 112 -12.09 21.86 2.19
C ILE A 112 -12.74 22.94 3.04
N PRO A 113 -13.84 22.68 3.77
CA PRO A 113 -14.69 23.71 4.38
C PRO A 113 -14.02 24.49 5.52
N GLY A 114 -12.83 24.06 5.96
CA GLY A 114 -12.13 24.57 7.13
C GLY A 114 -11.87 23.44 8.13
N LYS A 115 -11.21 23.81 9.23
CA LYS A 115 -10.78 22.88 10.29
C LYS A 115 -11.91 22.59 11.28
N ASP A 116 -12.01 21.34 11.74
CA ASP A 116 -12.85 20.99 12.89
C ASP A 116 -12.27 21.68 14.15
N PRO A 117 -13.04 22.53 14.85
CA PRO A 117 -12.54 23.29 16.00
C PRO A 117 -12.11 22.40 17.20
N THR A 118 -12.48 21.12 17.21
CA THR A 118 -12.06 20.17 18.25
C THR A 118 -10.67 19.59 18.00
N ILE A 119 -10.20 19.63 16.75
CA ILE A 119 -8.87 19.18 16.37
C ILE A 119 -7.92 20.33 16.65
N ASN A 120 -6.84 20.12 17.40
CA ASN A 120 -5.82 21.15 17.66
C ASN A 120 -4.51 20.87 16.93
N ASP A 121 -4.56 19.95 15.98
CA ASP A 121 -3.40 19.37 15.32
C ASP A 121 -3.65 19.29 13.79
N TRP A 122 -2.70 18.69 13.07
CA TRP A 122 -2.76 18.40 11.65
C TRP A 122 -4.05 17.66 11.27
N THR A 123 -4.64 18.05 10.14
CA THR A 123 -5.84 17.44 9.58
C THR A 123 -5.53 16.82 8.22
N LEU A 124 -5.90 15.56 8.05
CA LEU A 124 -5.71 14.83 6.79
C LEU A 124 -6.73 15.28 5.74
N VAL A 125 -6.24 15.61 4.55
CA VAL A 125 -7.02 15.62 3.32
C VAL A 125 -6.72 14.35 2.56
N ASN A 126 -7.76 13.62 2.17
CA ASN A 126 -7.65 12.36 1.44
C ASN A 126 -8.69 12.35 0.32
N ILE A 127 -8.23 12.40 -0.93
CA ILE A 127 -9.09 12.53 -2.11
C ILE A 127 -8.77 11.42 -3.10
N ILE A 128 -9.80 10.67 -3.50
CA ILE A 128 -9.69 9.71 -4.60
C ILE A 128 -9.59 10.47 -5.91
N LEU A 129 -8.54 10.19 -6.68
CA LEU A 129 -8.31 10.81 -7.98
C LEU A 129 -9.08 10.08 -9.08
N PRO A 130 -9.54 10.80 -10.12
CA PRO A 130 -10.17 10.18 -11.27
C PRO A 130 -9.19 9.35 -12.09
N SER A 131 -9.73 8.35 -12.79
CA SER A 131 -8.97 7.46 -13.69
C SER A 131 -8.71 8.10 -15.05
N GLU A 132 -8.09 9.28 -15.05
CA GLU A 132 -7.78 10.07 -16.26
C GLU A 132 -6.39 10.74 -16.12
N LYS A 133 -5.87 11.28 -17.24
CA LYS A 133 -4.61 12.02 -17.23
C LYS A 133 -4.84 13.41 -16.62
N ILE A 134 -4.17 13.69 -15.50
CA ILE A 134 -4.39 14.91 -14.72
C ILE A 134 -3.09 15.57 -14.24
N LYS A 135 -3.17 16.86 -13.92
CA LYS A 135 -2.29 17.51 -12.95
C LYS A 135 -3.10 17.93 -11.74
N ILE A 136 -2.50 17.83 -10.56
CA ILE A 136 -3.12 18.33 -9.33
C ILE A 136 -2.66 19.77 -9.13
N ALA A 137 -3.59 20.67 -8.84
CA ALA A 137 -3.34 22.06 -8.52
C ALA A 137 -4.10 22.44 -7.23
N ILE A 138 -3.37 22.75 -6.17
CA ILE A 138 -3.91 23.26 -4.92
C ILE A 138 -3.90 24.78 -5.04
N ARG A 139 -5.07 25.41 -5.01
CA ARG A 139 -5.22 26.86 -5.18
C ARG A 139 -5.93 27.48 -4.00
N LEU A 140 -5.30 28.49 -3.42
CA LEU A 140 -5.93 29.35 -2.43
C LEU A 140 -6.68 30.47 -3.15
N ASN A 141 -8.00 30.50 -3.03
CA ASN A 141 -8.81 31.64 -3.47
C ASN A 141 -8.83 32.66 -2.34
N THR A 142 -7.91 33.63 -2.40
CA THR A 142 -7.85 34.80 -1.49
C THR A 142 -7.98 34.42 -0.02
N SER A 143 -7.05 33.60 0.48
CA SER A 143 -7.02 33.29 1.91
C SER A 143 -6.60 34.54 2.69
N THR A 144 -7.47 34.98 3.61
CA THR A 144 -7.17 36.00 4.63
C THR A 144 -6.56 35.38 5.89
N VAL A 145 -6.34 34.07 5.92
CA VAL A 145 -5.92 33.29 7.09
C VAL A 145 -4.60 32.54 6.80
N PRO A 146 -3.66 32.48 7.77
CA PRO A 146 -2.49 31.62 7.64
C PRO A 146 -2.88 30.15 7.45
N LEU A 147 -2.22 29.47 6.50
CA LEU A 147 -2.39 28.05 6.25
C LEU A 147 -1.03 27.38 6.22
N THR A 148 -0.95 26.17 6.77
CA THR A 148 0.27 25.36 6.67
C THR A 148 -0.06 24.00 6.09
N PHE A 149 0.80 23.52 5.20
CA PHE A 149 0.67 22.24 4.50
C PHE A 149 1.92 21.40 4.68
N ASP A 150 1.70 20.10 4.79
CA ASP A 150 2.75 19.13 4.98
C ASP A 150 2.40 17.79 4.31
N ASP A 151 3.40 16.94 4.08
CA ASP A 151 3.26 15.56 3.62
C ASP A 151 2.38 15.41 2.35
N LEU A 152 2.69 16.17 1.30
CA LEU A 152 2.00 16.05 0.01
C LEU A 152 2.39 14.72 -0.62
N SER A 153 1.39 13.90 -0.93
CA SER A 153 1.61 12.61 -1.54
C SER A 153 0.54 12.23 -2.55
N VAL A 154 0.98 11.50 -3.56
CA VAL A 154 0.11 10.73 -4.44
C VAL A 154 0.55 9.29 -4.32
N ASP A 155 -0.36 8.43 -3.90
CA ASP A 155 -0.13 6.99 -3.79
C ASP A 155 -1.44 6.25 -4.01
N TYR A 156 -1.38 4.94 -4.09
CA TYR A 156 -2.58 4.13 -4.11
C TYR A 156 -3.39 4.31 -2.82
N CYS A 157 -4.71 4.26 -2.97
CA CYS A 157 -5.64 4.50 -1.86
C CYS A 157 -5.52 3.45 -0.74
N ASP A 158 -5.10 2.25 -1.08
CA ASP A 158 -4.87 1.09 -0.21
C ASP A 158 -3.38 0.93 0.19
N GLY A 159 -2.56 1.97 -0.01
CA GLY A 159 -1.15 1.99 0.37
C GLY A 159 -0.22 1.32 -0.66
N PRO A 160 1.08 1.13 -0.34
CA PRO A 160 1.99 0.43 -1.26
C PRO A 160 1.38 -0.92 -1.63
N ARG A 161 1.52 -1.31 -2.91
CA ARG A 161 1.16 -2.69 -3.30
C ARG A 161 1.91 -3.62 -2.35
N PRO A 162 1.27 -4.62 -1.73
CA PRO A 162 2.02 -5.59 -0.94
C PRO A 162 3.18 -6.08 -1.79
N SER A 163 4.40 -5.97 -1.25
CA SER A 163 5.56 -6.63 -1.85
C SER A 163 5.13 -8.06 -2.16
N ALA A 164 5.50 -8.58 -3.34
CA ALA A 164 5.37 -10.02 -3.54
C ALA A 164 6.00 -10.70 -2.31
N PRO A 165 5.28 -11.61 -1.63
CA PRO A 165 5.80 -12.22 -0.41
C PRO A 165 7.17 -12.81 -0.73
N ILE A 166 8.14 -12.57 0.15
CA ILE A 166 9.45 -13.21 0.01
C ILE A 166 9.21 -14.69 0.24
N THR A 167 9.26 -15.47 -0.85
CA THR A 167 9.15 -16.91 -0.77
C THR A 167 10.42 -17.46 -0.13
N LEU A 168 10.35 -17.74 1.17
CA LEU A 168 11.46 -18.35 1.91
C LEU A 168 11.80 -19.74 1.38
N TYR A 169 10.78 -20.45 0.91
CA TYR A 169 10.90 -21.80 0.38
C TYR A 169 9.70 -22.14 -0.50
N ALA A 170 9.97 -22.76 -1.64
CA ALA A 170 8.96 -23.27 -2.56
C ALA A 170 9.33 -24.69 -2.95
N CYS A 171 8.35 -25.58 -2.90
CA CYS A 171 8.48 -26.94 -3.40
C CYS A 171 7.16 -27.39 -4.01
N ASP A 172 7.26 -27.87 -5.24
CA ASP A 172 6.17 -28.46 -6.02
C ASP A 172 6.17 -30.00 -5.93
N PHE A 173 7.02 -30.57 -5.07
CA PHE A 173 7.29 -32.00 -4.88
C PHE A 173 7.95 -32.72 -6.06
N GLU A 174 8.42 -31.96 -7.06
CA GLU A 174 9.17 -32.51 -8.16
C GLU A 174 10.63 -32.80 -7.77
N SER A 175 11.39 -33.37 -8.72
CA SER A 175 12.74 -33.92 -8.50
C SER A 175 13.75 -33.02 -7.78
N SER A 176 13.52 -31.70 -7.74
CA SER A 176 14.44 -30.74 -7.12
C SER A 176 14.28 -30.59 -5.60
N CYS A 177 13.11 -30.89 -5.03
CA CYS A 177 12.79 -30.61 -3.62
C CYS A 177 12.03 -31.73 -2.89
N ARG A 178 11.74 -32.84 -3.59
CA ARG A 178 11.04 -34.01 -3.04
C ARG A 178 11.67 -34.54 -1.75
N GLU A 179 12.99 -34.63 -1.72
CA GLU A 179 13.75 -35.23 -0.61
C GLU A 179 13.84 -34.32 0.61
N ASP A 180 13.43 -33.05 0.48
CA ASP A 180 13.43 -32.09 1.59
C ASP A 180 12.28 -32.35 2.57
N PHE A 181 11.28 -33.16 2.18
CA PHE A 181 10.15 -33.50 3.03
C PHE A 181 10.18 -34.96 3.47
N PHE A 182 9.81 -35.20 4.72
CA PHE A 182 9.72 -36.55 5.26
C PHE A 182 8.52 -36.69 6.19
N SER A 183 7.94 -37.89 6.21
CA SER A 183 6.87 -38.24 7.13
C SER A 183 7.46 -38.55 8.52
N LEU A 184 6.90 -37.96 9.57
CA LEU A 184 7.37 -38.26 10.93
C LEU A 184 6.99 -39.72 11.31
N PRO A 185 7.97 -40.57 11.66
CA PRO A 185 7.76 -42.02 11.77
C PRO A 185 6.91 -42.44 12.99
N ASN A 186 6.82 -41.60 14.02
CA ASN A 186 6.13 -41.90 15.27
C ASN A 186 4.61 -41.63 15.22
N TYR A 187 4.08 -41.24 14.06
CA TYR A 187 2.68 -40.87 13.90
C TYR A 187 1.91 -41.89 13.06
N PRO A 188 0.62 -42.13 13.35
CA PRO A 188 -0.15 -43.17 12.67
C PRO A 188 -0.41 -42.89 11.18
N TYR A 189 -0.44 -41.63 10.75
CA TYR A 189 -0.58 -41.28 9.33
C TYR A 189 0.77 -40.99 8.70
N GLN A 190 1.12 -41.83 7.74
CA GLN A 190 2.37 -41.74 7.00
C GLN A 190 2.11 -41.09 5.64
N TRP A 191 2.79 -39.97 5.40
CA TRP A 191 2.78 -39.28 4.12
C TRP A 191 3.69 -39.98 3.12
N LEU A 192 3.23 -40.05 1.88
CA LEU A 192 3.97 -40.58 0.74
C LEU A 192 4.08 -39.48 -0.31
N ILE A 193 5.29 -39.22 -0.83
CA ILE A 193 5.46 -38.33 -1.98
C ILE A 193 5.66 -39.21 -3.22
N MET A 194 4.72 -39.14 -4.16
CA MET A 194 4.73 -39.98 -5.37
C MET A 194 4.00 -39.31 -6.52
N ASN A 195 4.16 -39.87 -7.73
CA ASN A 195 3.44 -39.39 -8.90
C ASN A 195 1.95 -39.76 -8.87
N ALA A 196 1.14 -39.00 -9.59
CA ALA A 196 -0.31 -39.22 -9.67
C ALA A 196 -0.68 -40.61 -10.21
N SER A 197 0.10 -41.16 -11.14
CA SER A 197 -0.17 -42.48 -11.73
C SER A 197 -0.06 -43.62 -10.70
N ASP A 198 0.83 -43.50 -9.72
CA ASP A 198 1.03 -44.49 -8.66
C ASP A 198 0.04 -44.28 -7.51
N ALA A 199 -0.30 -43.03 -7.19
CA ALA A 199 -1.29 -42.72 -6.16
C ALA A 199 -2.68 -43.31 -6.49
N VAL A 200 -3.14 -43.19 -7.74
CA VAL A 200 -4.44 -43.76 -8.19
C VAL A 200 -4.47 -45.30 -8.10
N LYS A 201 -3.33 -45.97 -8.20
CA LYS A 201 -3.24 -47.44 -8.02
C LYS A 201 -3.44 -47.84 -6.56
N ILE A 202 -3.09 -46.96 -5.62
CA ILE A 202 -3.23 -47.19 -4.18
C ILE A 202 -4.64 -46.80 -3.70
N GLU A 203 -5.14 -45.65 -4.16
CA GLU A 203 -6.44 -45.10 -3.81
C GLU A 203 -7.11 -44.55 -5.06
N SER A 204 -8.19 -45.18 -5.49
CA SER A 204 -8.85 -44.84 -6.77
C SER A 204 -9.43 -43.43 -6.79
N GLN A 205 -9.63 -42.82 -5.61
CA GLN A 205 -10.13 -41.46 -5.43
C GLN A 205 -9.03 -40.40 -5.34
N ALA A 206 -7.75 -40.80 -5.40
CA ALA A 206 -6.64 -39.84 -5.45
C ALA A 206 -6.67 -39.03 -6.76
N PRO A 207 -6.12 -37.79 -6.77
CA PRO A 207 -6.00 -37.01 -7.99
C PRO A 207 -5.24 -37.77 -9.09
N SER A 208 -5.86 -37.90 -10.26
CA SER A 208 -5.27 -38.57 -11.42
C SER A 208 -4.27 -37.70 -12.19
N VAL A 209 -4.11 -36.44 -11.80
CA VAL A 209 -3.11 -35.51 -12.32
C VAL A 209 -2.59 -34.63 -11.18
N ASP A 210 -1.31 -34.26 -11.25
CA ASP A 210 -0.71 -33.25 -10.36
C ASP A 210 -1.08 -31.82 -10.80
N PHE A 211 -1.01 -30.87 -9.87
CA PHE A 211 -1.30 -29.45 -10.11
C PHE A 211 -0.23 -28.75 -10.95
N THR A 212 1.05 -29.09 -10.78
CA THR A 212 2.21 -28.40 -11.35
C THR A 212 2.32 -28.61 -12.86
N PHE A 213 2.25 -29.86 -13.31
CA PHE A 213 2.36 -30.25 -14.71
C PHE A 213 1.01 -30.56 -15.36
N GLY A 214 -0.06 -30.68 -14.59
CA GLY A 214 -1.40 -31.00 -15.11
C GLY A 214 -1.49 -32.39 -15.74
N ASN A 215 -0.61 -33.33 -15.34
CA ASN A 215 -0.56 -34.67 -15.91
C ASN A 215 -0.18 -35.74 -14.87
N GLN A 216 -0.15 -37.01 -15.31
CA GLN A 216 0.06 -38.18 -14.45
C GLN A 216 1.50 -38.37 -13.93
N SER A 217 2.46 -37.67 -14.53
CA SER A 217 3.89 -37.78 -14.20
C SER A 217 4.31 -36.85 -13.05
N GLY A 218 3.51 -35.83 -12.73
CA GLY A 218 3.80 -34.93 -11.62
C GLY A 218 3.50 -35.56 -10.26
N HIS A 219 4.12 -35.00 -9.22
CA HIS A 219 4.22 -35.53 -7.87
C HIS A 219 3.41 -34.70 -6.87
N TYR A 220 2.93 -35.35 -5.83
CA TYR A 220 2.33 -34.68 -4.68
C TYR A 220 2.51 -35.51 -3.40
N ALA A 221 2.38 -34.84 -2.25
CA ALA A 221 2.28 -35.52 -0.97
C ALA A 221 0.86 -36.10 -0.78
N PHE A 222 0.79 -37.36 -0.37
CA PHE A 222 -0.42 -38.18 -0.38
C PHE A 222 -0.53 -39.02 0.90
N VAL A 223 -1.74 -39.13 1.43
CA VAL A 223 -2.09 -40.05 2.52
C VAL A 223 -3.29 -40.89 2.07
N PRO A 224 -3.18 -42.23 1.98
CA PRO A 224 -4.29 -43.09 1.57
C PRO A 224 -5.35 -43.23 2.67
N ASN A 225 -6.63 -43.19 2.28
CA ASN A 225 -7.77 -43.30 3.20
C ASN A 225 -7.93 -44.71 3.79
N SER A 226 -7.48 -45.74 3.07
CA SER A 226 -7.59 -47.15 3.46
C SER A 226 -6.92 -47.52 4.80
N ASN A 227 -6.11 -46.63 5.38
CA ASN A 227 -5.43 -46.81 6.66
C ASN A 227 -6.05 -46.01 7.83
N ILE A 228 -7.21 -45.37 7.64
CA ILE A 228 -7.88 -44.58 8.69
C ILE A 228 -8.64 -45.52 9.64
N THR A 229 -8.01 -45.84 10.78
CA THR A 229 -8.56 -46.79 11.77
C THR A 229 -9.25 -46.13 12.97
N LYS A 230 -8.99 -44.84 13.26
CA LYS A 230 -9.56 -44.10 14.40
C LYS A 230 -9.69 -42.60 14.12
N VAL A 231 -10.75 -42.00 14.65
CA VAL A 231 -10.96 -40.54 14.68
C VAL A 231 -9.87 -39.88 15.54
N ALA A 232 -9.40 -38.69 15.14
CA ALA A 232 -8.38 -37.88 15.83
C ALA A 232 -6.91 -38.35 15.74
N ASN A 233 -6.59 -39.32 14.88
CA ASN A 233 -5.20 -39.57 14.50
C ASN A 233 -4.63 -38.39 13.69
N VAL A 234 -3.31 -38.17 13.75
CA VAL A 234 -2.60 -37.13 13.00
C VAL A 234 -1.35 -37.69 12.35
N GLY A 235 -0.87 -37.04 11.30
CA GLY A 235 0.41 -37.32 10.65
C GLY A 235 1.07 -36.01 10.22
N TYR A 236 2.38 -35.96 10.30
CA TYR A 236 3.15 -34.75 10.02
C TYR A 236 4.06 -35.00 8.82
N LEU A 237 3.95 -34.12 7.83
CA LEU A 237 4.92 -33.97 6.76
C LEU A 237 5.86 -32.84 7.17
N ALA A 238 7.10 -33.18 7.51
CA ALA A 238 8.09 -32.24 8.01
C ALA A 238 9.06 -31.84 6.90
N LEU A 239 9.40 -30.55 6.85
CA LEU A 239 10.50 -30.04 6.04
C LEU A 239 11.82 -30.23 6.82
N GLN A 240 12.88 -30.69 6.15
CA GLN A 240 14.20 -30.88 6.75
C GLN A 240 14.89 -29.56 7.09
N THR A 241 14.66 -28.53 6.28
CA THR A 241 15.23 -27.20 6.46
C THR A 241 14.45 -26.40 7.51
N SER A 242 15.19 -25.64 8.33
CA SER A 242 14.61 -24.70 9.29
C SER A 242 14.81 -23.26 8.82
N PHE A 243 13.86 -22.38 9.16
CA PHE A 243 13.96 -20.95 8.92
C PHE A 243 14.05 -20.22 10.25
N ASN A 244 14.92 -19.22 10.32
CA ASN A 244 14.94 -18.31 11.47
C ASN A 244 13.77 -17.33 11.33
N ILE A 245 12.77 -17.52 12.18
CA ILE A 245 11.60 -16.66 12.29
C ILE A 245 11.90 -15.64 13.39
N THR A 246 11.86 -14.34 13.08
CA THR A 246 11.96 -13.28 14.10
C THR A 246 10.56 -12.90 14.59
N GLU A 247 10.44 -12.45 15.85
CA GLU A 247 9.15 -12.09 16.46
C GLU A 247 8.43 -10.93 15.74
N ASN A 248 9.13 -10.18 14.88
CA ASN A 248 8.59 -9.03 14.17
C ASN A 248 8.04 -9.37 12.77
N ASP A 249 8.24 -10.60 12.29
CA ASP A 249 7.86 -11.00 10.94
C ASP A 249 6.56 -11.82 10.93
N THR A 250 5.71 -11.58 9.93
CA THR A 250 4.51 -12.39 9.66
C THR A 250 4.77 -13.29 8.44
N PHE A 251 4.47 -14.58 8.56
CA PHE A 251 4.71 -15.59 7.51
C PHE A 251 3.40 -16.22 7.05
N CYS A 252 3.33 -16.55 5.76
CA CYS A 252 2.19 -17.25 5.16
C CYS A 252 2.65 -18.58 4.57
N LEU A 253 1.87 -19.65 4.82
CA LEU A 253 2.02 -20.93 4.14
C LEU A 253 0.92 -21.04 3.08
N ASN A 254 1.31 -21.28 1.83
CA ASN A 254 0.39 -21.48 0.71
C ASN A 254 0.68 -22.84 0.06
N PHE A 255 -0.37 -23.64 -0.14
CA PHE A 255 -0.27 -24.92 -0.83
C PHE A 255 -1.59 -25.24 -1.52
N GLN A 256 -1.53 -26.02 -2.58
CA GLN A 256 -2.70 -26.62 -3.21
C GLN A 256 -3.02 -27.92 -2.49
N TYR A 257 -4.30 -28.20 -2.30
CA TYR A 257 -4.73 -29.45 -1.67
C TYR A 257 -5.96 -30.03 -2.37
N TYR A 258 -6.09 -31.35 -2.25
CA TYR A 258 -7.28 -32.08 -2.67
C TYR A 258 -7.66 -33.05 -1.56
N SER A 259 -8.96 -33.09 -1.24
CA SER A 259 -9.52 -34.03 -0.28
C SER A 259 -10.79 -34.62 -0.86
N TYR A 260 -10.90 -35.95 -0.82
CA TYR A 260 -12.10 -36.67 -1.21
C TYR A 260 -12.66 -37.44 -0.03
N GLY A 261 -13.92 -37.19 0.30
CA GLY A 261 -14.63 -37.74 1.46
C GLY A 261 -15.13 -36.61 2.38
N CYS A 262 -16.39 -36.72 2.80
CA CYS A 262 -16.95 -35.86 3.84
C CYS A 262 -16.81 -36.57 5.19
N TYR A 263 -16.35 -35.84 6.21
CA TYR A 263 -16.72 -36.11 7.59
C TYR A 263 -17.79 -35.10 7.99
#